data_AF-A0A699UXY3-F1
#
_entry.id   AF-A0A699UXY3-F1
#
_cell.length_a   1.000
_cell.length_b   1.000
_cell.length_c   1.000
_cell.angle_alpha   90.00
_cell.angle_beta   90.00
_cell.angle_gamma   90.00
#
_symmetry.space_group_name_H-M   'P 1'
#
loop_
_entity.id
_entity.type
_entity.pdbx_description
1 polymer ?
#
loop_
_entity_poly.entity_id
_entity_poly.type
_entity_poly.pdbx_seq_one_letter_code
_entity_poly.pdbx_strand_id
1 'polypeptide(L)'
;KPMEFQVGDKVMLKVSPWKGVVRFGKRGKLNPRYVGPFKVLKKIGKVTYKLELPRELSRVHHTFYVSNLKKCHADEPLAVPLDGLHFDDKLQFVEEPVEIVDREVKRLKRRRIPLVKIRWNSKRGPEFTWEREDQFRKKYPHLFARTASTSTVTS
;
A
#
# COMPACT_ATOMS: atom_id res chain seq x y z
N LYS A 1 -26.45 -13.59 -3.31
CA LYS A 1 -27.06 -12.51 -2.50
C LYS A 1 -26.04 -11.40 -2.34
N PRO A 2 -26.41 -10.11 -2.43
CA PRO A 2 -25.51 -9.03 -2.05
C PRO A 2 -25.06 -9.24 -0.60
N MET A 3 -23.79 -8.95 -0.31
CA MET A 3 -23.27 -9.04 1.04
C MET A 3 -23.98 -7.96 1.88
N GLU A 4 -24.54 -8.34 3.02
CA GLU A 4 -25.22 -7.40 3.93
C GLU A 4 -24.61 -7.51 5.31
N PHE A 5 -24.51 -6.37 5.98
CA PHE A 5 -23.93 -6.25 7.32
C PHE A 5 -24.99 -5.67 8.25
N GLN A 6 -25.01 -6.12 9.49
CA GLN A 6 -25.86 -5.58 10.54
C GLN A 6 -25.08 -4.58 11.40
N VAL A 7 -25.81 -3.73 12.12
CA VAL A 7 -25.21 -2.83 13.11
C VAL A 7 -24.58 -3.69 14.21
N GLY A 8 -23.32 -3.43 14.52
CA GLY A 8 -22.52 -4.24 15.45
C GLY A 8 -21.61 -5.28 14.78
N ASP A 9 -21.80 -5.58 13.50
CA ASP A 9 -20.91 -6.48 12.77
C ASP A 9 -19.49 -5.91 12.69
N LYS A 10 -18.50 -6.82 12.77
CA LYS A 10 -17.09 -6.50 12.49
C LYS A 10 -16.81 -6.72 11.00
N VAL A 11 -16.36 -5.66 10.34
CA VAL A 11 -16.01 -5.68 8.92
C VAL A 11 -14.59 -5.18 8.71
N MET A 12 -13.92 -5.68 7.69
CA MET A 12 -12.64 -5.16 7.26
C MET A 12 -12.81 -4.17 6.12
N LEU A 13 -12.02 -3.10 6.16
CA LEU A 13 -12.04 -2.06 5.15
C LEU A 13 -10.99 -2.33 4.08
N LYS A 14 -11.42 -2.29 2.82
CA LYS A 14 -10.56 -2.39 1.66
C LYS A 14 -9.76 -1.10 1.49
N VAL A 15 -8.44 -1.23 1.48
CA VAL A 15 -7.48 -0.15 1.23
C VAL A 15 -6.62 -0.50 0.02
N SER A 16 -6.14 0.52 -0.66
CA SER A 16 -5.26 0.35 -1.82
C SER A 16 -3.85 0.82 -1.46
N PRO A 17 -2.83 -0.06 -1.52
CA PRO A 17 -1.45 0.40 -1.38
C PRO A 17 -1.12 1.41 -2.49
N TRP A 18 -0.55 2.55 -2.10
CA TRP A 18 -0.02 3.55 -3.03
C TRP A 18 1.50 3.45 -3.08
N LYS A 19 1.99 2.95 -4.21
CA LYS A 19 3.38 2.58 -4.39
C LYS A 19 3.96 3.34 -5.58
N GLY A 20 4.88 4.25 -5.29
CA GLY A 20 5.79 4.84 -6.28
C GLY A 20 5.15 5.64 -7.42
N VAL A 21 6.02 6.18 -8.29
CA VAL A 21 5.66 7.04 -9.42
C VAL A 21 5.51 6.17 -10.67
N VAL A 22 4.32 6.20 -11.27
CA VAL A 22 3.94 5.73 -12.62
C VAL A 22 4.95 4.83 -13.34
N ARG A 23 4.65 3.52 -13.40
CA ARG A 23 5.41 2.55 -14.18
C ARG A 23 5.20 2.70 -15.68
N PHE A 24 6.26 2.44 -16.45
CA PHE A 24 6.15 2.09 -17.86
C PHE A 24 5.63 0.65 -17.99
N GLY A 25 4.52 0.45 -18.74
CA GLY A 25 4.17 -0.84 -19.34
C GLY A 25 3.20 -1.76 -18.59
N LYS A 26 2.88 -1.54 -17.31
CA LYS A 26 1.73 -2.15 -16.60
C LYS A 26 1.67 -1.63 -15.15
N ARG A 27 0.54 -1.03 -14.76
CA ARG A 27 0.18 -0.83 -13.33
C ARG A 27 -0.04 -2.22 -12.76
N GLY A 28 0.98 -2.81 -12.13
CA GLY A 28 0.82 -4.07 -11.40
C GLY A 28 -0.30 -3.88 -10.40
N LYS A 29 -1.44 -4.56 -10.61
CA LYS A 29 -2.60 -4.53 -9.73
C LYS A 29 -2.15 -5.13 -8.40
N LEU A 30 -1.79 -4.29 -7.45
CA LEU A 30 -1.53 -4.76 -6.10
C LEU A 30 -2.84 -5.31 -5.56
N ASN A 31 -2.76 -6.47 -4.91
CA ASN A 31 -3.92 -7.09 -4.29
C ASN A 31 -4.51 -6.09 -3.27
N PRO A 32 -5.82 -5.80 -3.32
CA PRO A 32 -6.45 -4.96 -2.32
C PRO A 32 -6.15 -5.50 -0.93
N ARG A 33 -5.71 -4.62 -0.03
CA ARG A 33 -5.45 -5.02 1.35
C ARG A 33 -6.67 -4.70 2.19
N TYR A 34 -6.88 -5.49 3.22
CA TYR A 34 -7.93 -5.26 4.19
C TYR A 34 -7.28 -4.86 5.51
N VAL A 35 -7.83 -3.83 6.14
CA VAL A 35 -7.36 -3.31 7.43
C VAL A 35 -8.47 -3.40 8.45
N GLY A 36 -8.06 -3.76 9.67
CA GLY A 36 -8.86 -3.77 10.89
C GLY A 36 -10.12 -4.65 10.84
N PRO A 37 -10.62 -5.07 11.98
CA PRO A 37 -12.05 -5.16 12.19
C PRO A 37 -12.56 -3.79 12.66
N PHE A 38 -13.47 -3.19 11.90
CA PHE A 38 -14.23 -2.01 12.32
C PHE A 38 -15.67 -2.39 12.59
N LYS A 39 -16.27 -1.73 13.58
CA LYS A 39 -17.67 -1.95 13.93
C LYS A 39 -18.58 -1.17 12.99
N VAL A 40 -19.62 -1.80 12.47
CA VAL A 40 -20.68 -1.10 11.74
C VAL A 40 -21.56 -0.33 12.74
N LEU A 41 -21.61 0.99 12.62
CA LEU A 41 -22.43 1.87 13.46
C LEU A 41 -23.86 2.02 12.90
N LYS A 42 -24.00 2.20 11.59
CA LYS A 42 -25.30 2.44 10.96
C LYS A 42 -25.28 2.04 9.48
N LYS A 43 -26.40 1.54 8.97
CA LYS A 43 -26.66 1.38 7.54
C LYS A 43 -27.25 2.69 6.98
N ILE A 44 -26.55 3.31 6.02
CA ILE A 44 -26.97 4.55 5.35
C ILE A 44 -27.46 4.18 3.95
N GLY A 45 -28.74 3.83 3.83
CA GLY A 45 -29.33 3.40 2.56
C GLY A 45 -29.06 1.92 2.23
N LYS A 46 -29.22 1.53 0.97
CA LYS A 46 -29.25 0.11 0.58
C LYS A 46 -27.88 -0.59 0.66
N VAL A 47 -26.82 0.15 0.39
CA VAL A 47 -25.49 -0.38 0.01
C VAL A 47 -24.33 0.34 0.71
N THR A 48 -24.62 1.25 1.63
CA THR A 48 -23.61 2.09 2.28
C THR A 48 -23.71 1.96 3.80
N TYR A 49 -22.58 1.90 4.46
CA TYR A 49 -22.47 1.67 5.90
C TYR A 49 -21.53 2.68 6.53
N LYS A 50 -21.88 3.14 7.73
CA LYS A 50 -21.05 3.95 8.58
C LYS A 50 -20.27 3.06 9.54
N LEU A 51 -18.96 3.22 9.58
CA LEU A 51 -18.06 2.47 10.44
C LEU A 51 -17.54 3.32 11.60
N GLU A 52 -17.20 2.63 12.69
CA GLU A 52 -16.42 3.18 13.78
C GLU A 52 -14.94 3.13 13.39
N LEU A 53 -14.41 4.26 12.96
CA LEU A 53 -13.01 4.40 12.59
C LEU A 53 -12.18 4.91 13.77
N PRO A 54 -10.96 4.40 13.97
CA PRO A 54 -10.07 4.86 15.02
C PRO A 54 -9.38 6.16 14.58
N ARG A 55 -8.68 6.81 15.51
CA ARG A 55 -8.12 8.17 15.32
C ARG A 55 -7.13 8.25 14.15
N GLU A 56 -6.44 7.16 13.85
CA GLU A 56 -5.49 7.03 12.74
C GLU A 56 -6.16 7.22 11.37
N LEU A 57 -7.46 6.92 11.28
CA LEU A 57 -8.28 7.08 10.06
C LEU A 57 -9.23 8.28 10.14
N SER A 58 -9.01 9.22 11.07
CA SER A 58 -9.89 10.38 11.28
C SER A 58 -10.07 11.29 10.06
N ARG A 59 -9.10 11.31 9.14
CA ARG A 59 -9.18 12.07 7.87
C ARG A 59 -10.10 11.40 6.85
N VAL A 60 -10.30 10.09 6.97
CA VAL A 60 -11.13 9.31 6.07
C VAL A 60 -12.59 9.45 6.46
N HIS A 61 -13.47 9.62 5.47
CA HIS A 61 -14.90 9.57 5.70
C HIS A 61 -15.33 8.23 6.31
N HIS A 62 -16.14 8.27 7.36
CA HIS A 62 -16.63 7.09 8.07
C HIS A 62 -17.67 6.27 7.29
N THR A 63 -18.03 6.68 6.07
CA THR A 63 -19.12 6.11 5.28
C THR A 63 -18.57 5.40 4.05
N PHE A 64 -18.85 4.10 3.92
CA PHE A 64 -18.29 3.25 2.88
C PHE A 64 -19.34 2.43 2.15
N TYR A 65 -19.11 2.21 0.86
CA TYR A 65 -19.91 1.31 0.04
C TYR A 65 -19.60 -0.15 0.36
N VAL A 66 -20.58 -1.04 0.24
CA VAL A 66 -20.46 -2.47 0.53
C VAL A 66 -19.31 -3.16 -0.23
N SER A 67 -18.96 -2.68 -1.42
CA SER A 67 -17.84 -3.19 -2.23
C SER A 67 -16.46 -2.94 -1.63
N ASN A 68 -16.37 -2.02 -0.66
CA ASN A 68 -15.16 -1.69 0.06
C ASN A 68 -15.08 -2.43 1.40
N LEU A 69 -16.08 -3.26 1.74
CA LEU A 69 -16.16 -3.97 2.99
C LEU A 69 -16.03 -5.48 2.76
N LYS A 70 -15.36 -6.16 3.69
CA LYS A 70 -15.29 -7.62 3.74
C LYS A 70 -15.70 -8.08 5.12
N LYS A 71 -16.45 -9.18 5.22
CA LYS A 71 -16.83 -9.75 6.52
C LYS A 71 -15.58 -10.20 7.27
N CYS A 72 -15.43 -9.77 8.52
CA CYS A 72 -14.34 -10.24 9.37
C CYS A 72 -14.72 -11.61 9.95
N HIS A 73 -13.99 -12.65 9.58
CA HIS A 73 -14.06 -13.94 10.26
C HIS A 73 -12.95 -14.00 11.33
N ALA A 74 -13.18 -14.69 12.45
CA ALA A 74 -12.25 -14.73 13.58
C ALA A 74 -10.85 -15.25 13.20
N ASP A 75 -10.75 -16.03 12.12
CA ASP A 75 -9.52 -16.70 11.67
C ASP A 75 -8.78 -15.98 10.54
N GLU A 76 -8.98 -14.66 10.33
CA GLU A 76 -8.33 -13.97 9.21
C GLU A 76 -7.07 -13.17 9.62
N PRO A 77 -5.84 -13.76 9.55
CA PRO A 77 -4.57 -13.07 9.81
C PRO A 77 -4.20 -12.05 8.70
N LEU A 78 -5.14 -11.73 7.80
CA LEU A 78 -4.95 -10.83 6.68
C LEU A 78 -5.37 -9.38 7.01
N ALA A 79 -5.52 -9.01 8.28
CA ALA A 79 -5.66 -7.61 8.66
C ALA A 79 -4.26 -6.98 8.76
N VAL A 80 -3.95 -6.00 7.91
CA VAL A 80 -2.72 -5.21 8.11
C VAL A 80 -2.95 -4.33 9.35
N PRO A 81 -2.08 -4.39 10.38
CA PRO A 81 -2.21 -3.53 11.54
C PRO A 81 -2.12 -2.06 11.12
N LEU A 82 -3.04 -1.24 11.62
CA LEU A 82 -3.10 0.20 11.35
C LEU A 82 -1.88 0.96 11.89
N ASP A 83 -1.20 0.38 12.87
CA ASP A 83 -0.06 1.00 13.55
C ASP A 83 1.08 1.31 12.58
N GLY A 84 1.40 2.60 12.43
CA GLY A 84 2.43 3.13 11.53
C GLY A 84 2.01 3.37 10.07
N LEU A 85 0.73 3.19 9.70
CA LEU A 85 0.25 3.47 8.34
C LEU A 85 -0.53 4.78 8.27
N HIS A 86 -0.01 5.75 7.51
CA HIS A 86 -0.74 6.98 7.19
C HIS A 86 -1.65 6.74 5.97
N PHE A 87 -2.96 6.89 6.18
CA PHE A 87 -3.97 6.80 5.12
C PHE A 87 -4.40 8.21 4.69
N ASP A 88 -4.55 8.41 3.39
CA ASP A 88 -5.17 9.60 2.83
C ASP A 88 -6.71 9.47 2.75
N ASP A 89 -7.37 10.56 2.38
CA ASP A 89 -8.83 10.63 2.23
C ASP A 89 -9.38 9.63 1.19
N LYS A 90 -8.51 9.06 0.35
CA LYS A 90 -8.83 8.09 -0.71
C LYS A 90 -8.55 6.64 -0.29
N LEU A 91 -8.32 6.36 1.00
CA LEU A 91 -7.97 5.04 1.52
C LEU A 91 -6.67 4.47 0.94
N GLN A 92 -5.73 5.36 0.64
CA GLN A 92 -4.41 5.01 0.12
C GLN A 92 -3.37 5.20 1.21
N PHE A 93 -2.49 4.21 1.37
CA PHE A 93 -1.33 4.32 2.26
C PHE A 93 -0.05 4.22 1.46
N VAL A 94 0.97 4.97 1.88
CA VAL A 94 2.29 4.94 1.28
C VAL A 94 3.11 3.84 1.93
N GLU A 95 3.64 2.91 1.13
CA GLU A 95 4.66 1.99 1.62
C GLU A 95 6.03 2.68 1.63
N GLU A 96 6.79 2.46 2.70
CA GLU A 96 8.17 2.93 2.79
C GLU A 96 9.11 1.99 2.02
N PRO A 97 9.92 2.53 1.09
CA PRO A 97 10.96 1.75 0.45
C PRO A 97 12.13 1.53 1.42
N VAL A 98 12.57 0.29 1.53
CA VAL A 98 13.66 -0.10 2.46
C VAL A 98 15.00 0.11 1.80
N GLU A 99 15.17 -0.45 0.61
CA GLU A 99 16.44 -0.41 -0.11
C GLU A 99 16.28 -0.70 -1.60
N ILE A 100 17.31 -0.31 -2.34
CA ILE A 100 17.48 -0.70 -3.74
C ILE A 100 18.25 -2.00 -3.76
N VAL A 101 17.61 -3.06 -4.21
CA VAL A 101 18.16 -4.43 -4.25
C VAL A 101 18.92 -4.68 -5.55
N ASP A 102 18.50 -4.03 -6.63
CA ASP A 102 19.07 -4.27 -7.96
C ASP A 102 18.87 -3.06 -8.88
N ARG A 103 19.65 -2.99 -9.96
CA ARG A 103 19.58 -1.96 -10.99
C ARG A 103 19.69 -2.59 -12.38
N GLU A 104 18.77 -2.25 -13.27
CA GLU A 104 18.75 -2.76 -14.64
C GLU A 104 18.52 -1.61 -15.63
N VAL A 105 19.17 -1.65 -16.79
CA VAL A 105 18.92 -0.67 -17.86
C VAL A 105 18.16 -1.32 -18.99
N LYS A 106 16.88 -0.97 -19.13
CA LYS A 106 16.06 -1.47 -20.24
C LYS A 106 16.39 -0.71 -21.52
N ARG A 107 16.91 -1.41 -22.53
CA ARG A 107 17.22 -0.84 -23.85
C ARG A 107 16.00 -0.93 -24.77
N LEU A 108 15.50 0.22 -25.21
CA LEU A 108 14.51 0.36 -26.27
C LEU A 108 15.20 0.82 -27.56
N LYS A 109 14.48 0.76 -28.69
CA LYS A 109 15.01 1.13 -30.02
C LYS A 109 15.73 2.49 -30.07
N ARG A 110 15.30 3.47 -29.26
CA ARG A 110 15.87 4.84 -29.23
C ARG A 110 16.26 5.35 -27.83
N ARG A 111 16.06 4.56 -26.78
CA ARG A 111 16.21 5.03 -25.39
C ARG A 111 16.76 3.95 -24.48
N ARG A 112 17.61 4.34 -23.54
CA ARG A 112 18.04 3.52 -22.41
C ARG A 112 17.33 4.03 -21.17
N ILE A 113 16.59 3.16 -20.48
CA ILE A 113 15.82 3.53 -19.29
C ILE A 113 16.39 2.80 -18.10
N PRO A 114 17.12 3.50 -17.21
CA PRO A 114 17.57 2.94 -15.93
C PRO A 114 16.38 2.67 -15.00
N LEU A 115 16.32 1.46 -14.48
CA LEU A 115 15.33 0.96 -13.54
C LEU A 115 16.03 0.48 -12.27
N VAL A 116 15.39 0.68 -11.13
CA VAL A 116 15.83 0.20 -9.83
C VAL A 116 14.80 -0.76 -9.25
N LYS A 117 15.27 -1.89 -8.73
CA LYS A 117 14.45 -2.85 -7.99
C LYS A 117 14.43 -2.44 -6.53
N ILE A 118 13.25 -2.12 -6.01
CA ILE A 118 13.06 -1.64 -4.66
C ILE A 118 12.43 -2.74 -3.81
N ARG A 119 13.01 -2.99 -2.64
CA ARG A 119 12.38 -3.76 -1.57
C ARG A 119 11.56 -2.82 -0.71
N TRP A 120 10.32 -3.22 -0.43
CA TRP A 120 9.38 -2.42 0.36
C TRP A 120 9.15 -3.06 1.72
N ASN A 121 8.91 -2.22 2.73
CA ASN A 121 8.66 -2.66 4.11
C ASN A 121 7.21 -3.12 4.25
N SER A 122 6.89 -4.28 3.66
CA SER A 122 5.57 -4.88 3.83
C SER A 122 5.60 -5.83 5.03
N LYS A 123 4.67 -5.62 5.98
CA LYS A 123 4.48 -6.50 7.16
C LYS A 123 4.13 -7.95 6.78
N ARG A 124 3.89 -8.26 5.50
CA ARG A 124 3.59 -9.61 4.99
C ARG A 124 4.77 -10.29 4.27
N GLY A 125 5.94 -9.67 4.29
CA GLY A 125 7.13 -10.17 3.61
C GLY A 125 7.64 -9.22 2.53
N PRO A 126 8.85 -9.46 2.01
CA PRO A 126 9.51 -8.55 1.09
C PRO A 126 8.77 -8.50 -0.26
N GLU A 127 8.18 -7.34 -0.55
CA GLU A 127 7.66 -7.04 -1.89
C GLU A 127 8.73 -6.34 -2.71
N PHE A 128 8.83 -6.68 -4.00
CA PHE A 128 9.79 -6.09 -4.93
C PHE A 128 9.11 -5.41 -6.10
N THR A 129 9.56 -4.22 -6.46
CA THR A 129 9.06 -3.53 -7.66
C THR A 129 10.17 -2.83 -8.41
N TRP A 130 10.06 -2.80 -9.74
CA TRP A 130 10.93 -2.03 -10.62
C TRP A 130 10.34 -0.65 -10.86
N GLU A 131 11.09 0.39 -10.53
CA GLU A 131 10.71 1.79 -10.74
C GLU A 131 11.81 2.52 -11.53
N ARG A 132 11.45 3.62 -12.20
CA ARG A 132 12.44 4.42 -12.94
C ARG A 132 13.39 5.14 -11.98
N GLU A 133 14.69 5.00 -12.23
CA GLU A 133 15.73 5.53 -11.34
C GLU A 133 15.64 7.04 -11.18
N ASP A 134 15.43 7.78 -12.27
CA ASP A 134 15.39 9.24 -12.27
C ASP A 134 14.25 9.82 -11.43
N GLN A 135 13.07 9.21 -11.52
CA GLN A 135 11.90 9.61 -10.73
C GLN A 135 12.03 9.17 -9.27
N PHE A 136 12.52 7.95 -9.06
CA PHE A 136 12.65 7.39 -7.73
C PHE A 136 13.71 8.13 -6.90
N ARG A 137 14.82 8.52 -7.53
CA ARG A 137 15.88 9.33 -6.90
C ARG A 137 15.40 10.72 -6.47
N LYS A 138 14.50 11.35 -7.22
CA LYS A 138 13.89 12.63 -6.82
C LYS A 138 13.03 12.50 -5.55
N LYS A 139 12.31 11.37 -5.43
CA LYS A 139 11.38 11.15 -4.30
C LYS A 139 12.07 10.58 -3.06
N TYR A 140 13.08 9.73 -3.23
CA TYR A 140 13.79 9.05 -2.16
C TYR A 140 15.32 9.15 -2.35
N PRO A 141 15.90 10.36 -2.30
CA PRO A 141 17.33 10.55 -2.56
C PRO A 141 18.22 9.83 -1.54
N HIS A 142 17.74 9.68 -0.30
CA HIS A 142 18.48 9.02 0.79
C HIS A 142 18.82 7.54 0.48
N LEU A 143 17.99 6.83 -0.29
CA LEU A 143 18.26 5.44 -0.67
C LEU A 143 19.41 5.29 -1.67
N PHE A 144 19.78 6.37 -2.36
CA PHE A 144 20.89 6.38 -3.31
C PHE A 144 22.21 6.82 -2.67
N ALA A 145 22.17 7.51 -1.53
CA ALA A 145 23.37 8.02 -0.85
C ALA A 145 24.21 6.91 -0.18
N ARG A 146 23.59 5.80 0.24
CA ARG A 146 24.23 4.74 1.05
C ARG A 146 25.17 3.79 0.28
N THR A 147 25.30 3.95 -1.04
CA THR A 147 26.15 3.06 -1.87
C THR A 147 27.59 3.57 -2.06
N ALA A 148 27.96 4.71 -1.47
CA ALA A 148 29.30 5.28 -1.62
C ALA A 148 30.32 4.85 -0.54
N SER A 149 29.93 4.05 0.47
CA SER A 149 30.77 3.77 1.65
C SER A 149 31.03 2.29 1.91
N THR A 150 31.26 1.48 0.88
CA THR A 150 31.81 0.13 1.07
C THR A 150 32.81 -0.21 -0.03
N SER A 151 33.91 0.54 -0.04
CA SER A 151 35.17 0.13 -0.65
C SER A 151 36.29 0.41 0.34
N THR A 152 36.26 -0.28 1.49
CA THR A 152 37.47 -0.44 2.29
C THR A 152 38.18 -1.67 1.75
N VAL A 153 39.07 -1.43 0.80
CA VAL A 153 40.16 -2.33 0.45
C VAL A 153 41.09 -2.34 1.67
N THR A 154 41.37 -3.52 2.22
CA THR A 154 42.52 -3.71 3.10
C THR A 154 43.39 -4.80 2.50
N SER A 155 44.65 -4.42 2.32
CA SER A 155 45.78 -5.13 1.73
C SER A 155 46.13 -6.46 2.39
#